data_AF-U9TR32-F1
#
_entry.id   AF-U9TR32-F1
#
_cell.length_a   1.000
_cell.length_b   1.000
_cell.length_c   1.000
_cell.angle_alpha   90.00
_cell.angle_beta   90.00
_cell.angle_gamma   90.00
#
_symmetry.space_group_name_H-M   'P 1'
#
loop_
_entity.id
_entity.type
_entity.pdbx_description
1 polymer ?
#
loop_
_entity_poly.entity_id
_entity_poly.type
_entity_poly.pdbx_seq_one_letter_code
_entity_poly.pdbx_strand_id
1 'polypeptide(L)'
;MAELSSGRPPFYNKKHDLSLALAICNGLRPEFGKGTPEFYKKLAYKCMNANPNERPTAEELKNIFNFWDNSIKGINNDRFGYKGKEIKAAFEEADKEIPNISTSYEKNSDAVYTSRAFTFSNLLPKPVNSSIITSYVNNEVCDSQLIDLEVSNSIQLRDTDDEIN
;
A
#
# COMPACT_ATOMS: atom_id res chain seq x y z
N MET A 1 -0.51 7.69 3.43
CA MET A 1 -1.89 7.17 3.29
C MET A 1 -2.09 5.91 4.12
N ALA A 2 -1.34 4.82 3.89
CA ALA A 2 -1.46 3.59 4.68
C ALA A 2 -1.25 3.81 6.20
N GLU A 3 -0.18 4.51 6.60
CA GLU A 3 0.10 4.79 8.01
C GLU A 3 -1.01 5.60 8.70
N LEU A 4 -1.57 6.60 8.02
CA LEU A 4 -2.70 7.38 8.53
C LEU A 4 -3.94 6.51 8.75
N SER A 5 -4.13 5.52 7.88
CA SER A 5 -5.29 4.62 7.90
C SER A 5 -5.13 3.51 8.95
N SER A 6 -3.94 2.95 9.13
CA SER A 6 -3.68 1.86 10.07
C SER A 6 -3.22 2.32 11.46
N GLY A 7 -2.74 3.56 11.58
CA GLY A 7 -2.06 4.06 12.77
C GLY A 7 -0.71 3.39 13.05
N ARG A 8 -0.17 2.62 12.09
CA ARG A 8 1.07 1.86 12.23
C ARG A 8 2.01 2.13 11.05
N PRO A 9 3.33 2.31 11.29
CA PRO A 9 4.28 2.45 10.20
C PRO A 9 4.24 1.25 9.25
N PRO A 10 4.34 1.45 7.93
CA PRO A 10 4.38 0.35 6.98
C PRO A 10 5.50 -0.64 7.32
N PHE A 11 5.19 -1.94 7.21
CA PHE A 11 6.14 -3.04 7.40
C PHE A 11 6.83 -3.07 8.78
N TYR A 12 6.20 -2.52 9.84
CA TYR A 12 6.75 -2.45 11.20
C TYR A 12 7.27 -3.75 11.79
N ASN A 13 6.71 -4.88 11.39
CA ASN A 13 7.07 -6.21 11.87
C ASN A 13 8.16 -6.89 11.04
N LYS A 14 8.69 -6.24 9.99
CA LYS A 14 9.70 -6.81 9.09
C LYS A 14 11.03 -6.10 9.26
N LYS A 15 12.11 -6.85 9.05
CA LYS A 15 13.44 -6.25 8.88
C LYS A 15 13.44 -5.39 7.64
N HIS A 16 14.04 -4.21 7.71
CA HIS A 16 14.20 -3.38 6.52
C HIS A 16 15.52 -3.77 5.86
N ASP A 17 15.50 -4.78 5.01
CA ASP A 17 16.68 -5.32 4.33
C ASP A 17 16.39 -5.62 2.84
N LEU A 18 17.30 -6.32 2.17
CA LEU A 18 17.15 -6.72 0.77
C LEU A 18 15.90 -7.60 0.57
N SER A 19 15.57 -8.47 1.52
CA SER A 19 14.42 -9.37 1.43
C SER A 19 13.11 -8.58 1.36
N LEU A 20 12.95 -7.56 2.22
CA LEU A 20 11.79 -6.68 2.16
C LEU A 20 11.73 -5.88 0.85
N ALA A 21 12.88 -5.37 0.38
CA ALA A 21 12.92 -4.64 -0.89
C ALA A 21 12.55 -5.52 -2.09
N LEU A 22 13.03 -6.76 -2.15
CA LEU A 22 12.64 -7.74 -3.16
C LEU A 22 11.13 -8.03 -3.10
N ALA A 23 10.58 -8.22 -1.91
CA ALA A 23 9.14 -8.43 -1.74
C ALA A 23 8.33 -7.23 -2.27
N ILE A 24 8.77 -5.99 -2.01
CA ILE A 24 8.14 -4.77 -2.54
C ILE A 24 8.23 -4.70 -4.07
N CYS A 25 9.39 -5.02 -4.66
CA CYS A 25 9.54 -5.12 -6.11
C CYS A 25 8.60 -6.18 -6.69
N ASN A 26 8.37 -7.28 -5.98
CA ASN A 26 7.46 -8.35 -6.37
C ASN A 26 5.97 -8.06 -6.03
N GLY A 27 5.64 -6.82 -5.67
CA GLY A 27 4.26 -6.37 -5.52
C GLY A 27 3.75 -6.30 -4.08
N LEU A 28 4.55 -6.62 -3.06
CA LEU A 28 4.15 -6.41 -1.67
C LEU A 28 3.83 -4.93 -1.43
N ARG A 29 2.68 -4.64 -0.82
CA ARG A 29 2.24 -3.29 -0.47
C ARG A 29 1.77 -3.23 0.98
N PRO A 30 1.79 -2.04 1.61
CA PRO A 30 1.26 -1.87 2.95
C PRO A 30 -0.22 -2.20 3.02
N GLU A 31 -0.64 -2.69 4.18
CA GLU A 31 -2.03 -2.91 4.55
C GLU A 31 -2.67 -1.61 5.05
N PHE A 32 -4.00 -1.57 5.01
CA PHE A 32 -4.81 -0.45 5.49
C PHE A 32 -5.58 -0.87 6.74
N GLY A 33 -5.86 0.09 7.61
CA GLY A 33 -6.69 -0.14 8.79
C GLY A 33 -8.12 -0.56 8.43
N LYS A 34 -8.77 -1.27 9.36
CA LYS A 34 -10.19 -1.60 9.26
C LYS A 34 -11.03 -0.31 9.08
N GLY A 35 -12.06 -0.38 8.25
CA GLY A 35 -12.93 0.78 7.99
C GLY A 35 -12.37 1.80 6.99
N THR A 36 -11.16 1.60 6.45
CA THR A 36 -10.61 2.51 5.44
C THR A 36 -11.49 2.52 4.17
N PRO A 37 -11.98 3.69 3.72
CA PRO A 37 -12.86 3.76 2.55
C PRO A 37 -12.21 3.23 1.26
N GLU A 38 -13.00 2.57 0.41
CA GLU A 38 -12.49 1.96 -0.84
C GLU A 38 -11.88 2.98 -1.80
N PHE A 39 -12.47 4.17 -1.93
CA PHE A 39 -11.91 5.22 -2.79
C PHE A 39 -10.53 5.69 -2.28
N TYR A 40 -10.31 5.66 -0.97
CA TYR A 40 -9.03 6.03 -0.34
C TYR A 40 -7.97 4.97 -0.63
N LYS A 41 -8.33 3.69 -0.47
CA LYS A 41 -7.47 2.56 -0.84
C LYS A 41 -7.11 2.59 -2.32
N LYS A 42 -8.09 2.84 -3.19
CA LYS A 42 -7.88 2.99 -4.64
C LYS A 42 -6.86 4.08 -4.98
N LEU A 43 -7.01 5.27 -4.38
CA LEU A 43 -6.06 6.36 -4.60
C LEU A 43 -4.66 6.01 -4.07
N ALA A 44 -4.58 5.41 -2.89
CA ALA A 44 -3.31 4.99 -2.30
C ALA A 44 -2.61 3.91 -3.14
N TYR A 45 -3.34 2.93 -3.66
CA TYR A 45 -2.78 1.93 -4.59
C TYR A 45 -2.32 2.56 -5.90
N LYS A 46 -3.05 3.56 -6.44
CA LYS A 46 -2.61 4.32 -7.60
C LYS A 46 -1.27 5.05 -7.33
N CYS A 47 -1.08 5.60 -6.14
CA CYS A 47 0.20 6.19 -5.72
C CYS A 47 1.34 5.17 -5.65
N MET A 48 1.02 3.90 -5.40
CA MET A 48 1.98 2.79 -5.26
C MET A 48 2.12 1.94 -6.53
N ASN A 49 1.65 2.44 -7.68
CA ASN A 49 1.77 1.74 -8.95
C ASN A 49 3.26 1.52 -9.30
N ALA A 50 3.58 0.32 -9.75
CA ALA A 50 4.92 -0.05 -10.20
C ALA A 50 5.39 0.83 -11.37
N ASN A 51 4.49 1.18 -12.30
CA ASN A 51 4.76 2.15 -13.35
C ASN A 51 4.67 3.58 -12.79
N PRO A 52 5.78 4.35 -12.75
CA PRO A 52 5.77 5.72 -12.25
C PRO A 52 4.83 6.65 -13.02
N ASN A 53 4.61 6.40 -14.31
CA ASN A 53 3.75 7.24 -15.16
C ASN A 53 2.25 7.09 -14.83
N GLU A 54 1.87 6.00 -14.17
CA GLU A 54 0.49 5.75 -13.73
C GLU A 54 0.19 6.38 -12.35
N ARG A 55 1.23 6.89 -11.67
CA ARG A 55 1.08 7.53 -10.36
C ARG A 55 0.51 8.94 -10.54
N PRO A 56 -0.41 9.37 -9.67
CA PRO A 56 -0.87 10.75 -9.69
C PRO A 56 0.27 11.69 -9.33
N THR A 57 0.27 12.85 -9.94
CA THR A 57 1.13 13.98 -9.58
C THR A 57 0.74 14.54 -8.22
N ALA A 58 1.66 15.28 -7.59
CA ALA A 58 1.37 15.98 -6.34
C ALA A 58 0.24 17.02 -6.49
N GLU A 59 0.13 17.65 -7.66
CA GLU A 59 -0.94 18.61 -7.96
C GLU A 59 -2.32 17.93 -8.05
N GLU A 60 -2.41 16.79 -8.73
CA GLU A 60 -3.64 16.00 -8.78
C GLU A 60 -4.08 15.55 -7.38
N LEU A 61 -3.13 15.06 -6.57
CA LEU A 61 -3.40 14.66 -5.18
C LEU A 61 -3.92 15.82 -4.34
N LYS A 62 -3.27 17.00 -4.43
CA LYS A 62 -3.73 18.21 -3.74
C LYS A 62 -5.17 18.57 -4.13
N ASN A 63 -5.48 18.50 -5.41
CA ASN A 63 -6.83 18.81 -5.91
C ASN A 63 -7.88 17.81 -5.43
N ILE A 64 -7.55 16.51 -5.40
CA ILE A 64 -8.43 15.46 -4.86
C ILE A 64 -8.66 15.66 -3.36
N PHE A 65 -7.61 15.88 -2.57
CA PHE A 65 -7.74 16.09 -1.13
C PHE A 65 -8.52 17.37 -0.79
N ASN A 66 -8.33 18.46 -1.52
CA ASN A 66 -9.14 19.67 -1.37
C ASN A 66 -10.61 19.41 -1.66
N PHE A 67 -10.91 18.59 -2.67
CA PHE A 67 -12.28 18.19 -2.98
C PHE A 67 -12.90 17.34 -1.86
N TRP A 68 -12.15 16.39 -1.28
CA TRP A 68 -12.62 15.60 -0.14
C TRP A 68 -12.87 16.47 1.10
N ASP A 69 -11.94 17.37 1.43
CA ASP A 69 -12.09 18.32 2.54
C ASP A 69 -13.33 19.22 2.38
N ASN A 70 -13.55 19.75 1.17
CA ASN A 70 -14.76 20.52 0.84
C ASN A 70 -16.04 19.68 0.99
N SER A 71 -15.99 18.42 0.56
CA SER A 71 -17.12 17.49 0.67
C SER A 71 -17.47 17.24 2.14
N ILE A 72 -16.47 17.00 3.00
CA ILE A 72 -16.66 16.82 4.45
C ILE A 72 -17.28 18.08 5.08
N LYS A 73 -16.87 19.27 4.65
CA LYS A 73 -17.43 20.57 5.06
C LYS A 73 -18.84 20.85 4.52
N GLY A 74 -19.43 19.92 3.75
CA GLY A 74 -20.78 20.03 3.21
C GLY A 74 -20.87 20.76 1.87
N ILE A 75 -19.75 21.15 1.27
CA ILE A 75 -19.69 21.74 -0.08
C ILE A 75 -19.71 20.58 -1.08
N ASN A 76 -20.90 20.03 -1.32
CA ASN A 76 -21.06 18.86 -2.16
C ASN A 76 -21.06 19.25 -3.64
N ASN A 77 -20.08 18.74 -4.38
CA ASN A 77 -20.09 18.68 -5.84
C ASN A 77 -19.59 17.30 -6.29
N ASP A 78 -19.70 17.02 -7.57
CA ASP A 78 -19.20 15.78 -8.18
C ASP A 78 -17.99 16.14 -9.06
N ARG A 79 -16.82 15.60 -8.72
CA ARG A 79 -15.56 15.91 -9.42
C ARG A 79 -14.60 14.73 -9.33
N PHE A 80 -13.70 14.62 -10.31
CA PHE A 80 -12.65 13.58 -10.35
C PHE A 80 -13.20 12.14 -10.30
N GLY A 81 -14.46 11.94 -10.74
CA GLY A 81 -15.14 10.64 -10.67
C GLY A 81 -15.67 10.29 -9.27
N TYR A 82 -15.66 11.23 -8.33
CA TYR A 82 -16.21 11.06 -6.99
C TYR A 82 -17.48 11.89 -6.81
N LYS A 83 -18.43 11.37 -6.02
CA LYS A 83 -19.59 12.14 -5.56
C LYS A 83 -19.35 12.65 -4.14
N GLY A 84 -19.41 13.95 -3.92
CA GLY A 84 -19.06 14.56 -2.63
C GLY A 84 -19.86 14.00 -1.44
N LYS A 85 -21.16 13.72 -1.65
CA LYS A 85 -22.02 13.11 -0.64
C LYS A 85 -21.55 11.71 -0.22
N GLU A 86 -21.11 10.89 -1.19
CA GLU A 86 -20.60 9.54 -0.91
C GLU A 86 -19.26 9.60 -0.16
N ILE A 87 -18.38 10.54 -0.53
CA ILE A 87 -17.12 10.78 0.18
C ILE A 87 -17.37 11.15 1.64
N LYS A 88 -18.27 12.11 1.89
CA LYS A 88 -18.62 12.54 3.25
C LYS A 88 -19.15 11.37 4.07
N ALA A 89 -20.15 10.65 3.56
CA ALA A 89 -20.74 9.52 4.26
C ALA A 89 -19.72 8.40 4.56
N ALA A 90 -18.82 8.11 3.63
CA ALA A 90 -17.80 7.08 3.81
C ALA A 90 -16.74 7.47 4.84
N PHE A 91 -16.35 8.75 4.93
CA PHE A 91 -15.47 9.21 6.02
C PHE A 91 -16.20 9.21 7.37
N GLU A 92 -17.47 9.62 7.43
CA GLU A 92 -18.29 9.53 8.65
C GLU A 92 -18.42 8.08 9.15
N GLU A 93 -18.49 7.10 8.24
CA GLU A 93 -18.48 5.68 8.61
C GLU A 93 -17.10 5.23 9.10
N ALA A 94 -16.03 5.63 8.41
CA ALA A 94 -14.67 5.32 8.83
C ALA A 94 -14.35 5.88 10.23
N ASP A 95 -14.86 7.07 10.56
CA ASP A 95 -14.68 7.70 11.87
C ASP A 95 -15.24 6.84 13.02
N LYS A 96 -16.29 6.06 12.77
CA LYS A 96 -16.87 5.14 13.77
C LYS A 96 -15.94 3.96 14.08
N GLU A 97 -15.07 3.59 13.15
CA GLU A 97 -14.11 2.50 13.33
C GLU A 97 -12.82 2.96 14.01
N ILE A 98 -12.50 4.27 14.03
CA ILE A 98 -11.27 4.80 14.65
C ILE A 98 -11.02 4.28 16.07
N PRO A 99 -12.01 4.25 17.00
CA PRO A 99 -11.79 3.73 18.34
C PRO A 99 -11.41 2.23 18.38
N ASN A 100 -11.74 1.48 17.33
CA ASN A 100 -11.45 0.05 17.22
C ASN A 100 -10.09 -0.24 16.56
N ILE A 101 -9.43 0.78 15.99
CA ILE A 101 -8.13 0.61 15.32
C ILE A 101 -7.03 0.57 16.39
N SER A 102 -6.44 -0.60 16.57
CA SER A 102 -5.26 -0.75 17.44
C SER A 102 -4.04 -0.11 16.79
N THR A 103 -3.52 0.94 17.40
CA THR A 103 -2.28 1.63 16.96
C THR A 103 -1.02 1.02 17.58
N SER A 104 -1.15 0.13 18.57
CA SER A 104 -0.01 -0.58 19.15
C SER A 104 0.60 -1.53 18.13
N TYR A 105 1.93 -1.55 18.03
CA TYR A 105 2.66 -2.44 17.15
C TYR A 105 3.98 -2.89 17.76
N GLU A 106 4.36 -4.13 17.48
CA GLU A 106 5.68 -4.66 17.84
C GLU A 106 6.65 -4.39 16.71
N LYS A 107 7.52 -3.40 16.91
CA LYS A 107 8.52 -3.00 15.93
C LYS A 107 9.64 -4.05 15.87
N ASN A 108 9.96 -4.51 14.68
CA ASN A 108 11.18 -5.28 14.45
C ASN A 108 12.41 -4.40 14.76
N SER A 109 13.40 -4.93 15.50
CA SER A 109 14.61 -4.17 15.86
C SER A 109 15.38 -3.65 14.65
N ASP A 110 15.32 -4.37 13.53
CA ASP A 110 16.00 -4.05 12.29
C ASP A 110 15.13 -3.22 11.32
N ALA A 111 13.95 -2.75 11.77
CA ALA A 111 13.13 -1.80 11.03
C ALA A 111 13.68 -0.38 11.18
N VAL A 112 14.07 0.22 10.05
CA VAL A 112 14.66 1.55 9.98
C VAL A 112 13.72 2.52 9.26
N TYR A 113 13.25 3.54 9.99
CA TYR A 113 12.35 4.59 9.50
C TYR A 113 13.04 5.93 9.26
N THR A 114 14.34 5.99 9.58
CA THR A 114 15.20 7.14 9.27
C THR A 114 15.82 6.97 7.89
N SER A 115 16.23 8.08 7.29
CA SER A 115 16.95 8.06 6.00
C SER A 115 18.24 7.24 6.10
N ARG A 116 18.55 6.44 5.06
CA ARG A 116 19.80 5.71 4.89
C ARG A 116 20.04 5.38 3.41
N ALA A 117 21.30 5.14 3.04
CA ALA A 117 21.64 4.68 1.70
C ALA A 117 21.26 3.19 1.51
N PHE A 118 20.70 2.85 0.35
CA PHE A 118 20.46 1.47 -0.07
C PHE A 118 21.62 0.98 -0.93
N THR A 119 22.29 -0.08 -0.49
CA THR A 119 23.48 -0.63 -1.16
C THR A 119 23.17 -1.73 -2.17
N PHE A 120 21.92 -2.17 -2.26
CA PHE A 120 21.50 -3.32 -3.06
C PHE A 120 20.65 -2.96 -4.29
N SER A 121 20.66 -1.70 -4.73
CA SER A 121 19.87 -1.25 -5.89
C SER A 121 20.12 -2.08 -7.16
N ASN A 122 21.36 -2.54 -7.36
CA ASN A 122 21.76 -3.34 -8.52
C ASN A 122 21.24 -4.79 -8.47
N LEU A 123 20.70 -5.24 -7.33
CA LEU A 123 20.17 -6.58 -7.13
C LEU A 123 18.65 -6.65 -7.27
N LEU A 124 17.97 -5.49 -7.37
CA LEU A 124 16.51 -5.44 -7.38
C LEU A 124 15.96 -5.63 -8.80
N PRO A 125 14.92 -6.46 -8.99
CA PRO A 125 14.22 -6.56 -10.26
C PRO A 125 13.38 -5.30 -10.51
N LYS A 126 12.89 -5.15 -11.75
CA LYS A 126 11.89 -4.14 -12.07
C LYS A 126 10.63 -4.37 -11.21
N PRO A 127 10.09 -3.34 -10.53
CA PRO A 127 8.89 -3.51 -9.74
C PRO A 127 7.69 -3.94 -10.59
N VAL A 128 6.83 -4.77 -10.02
CA VAL A 128 5.55 -5.19 -10.62
C VAL A 128 4.37 -4.83 -9.71
N ASN A 129 3.19 -4.70 -10.30
CA ASN A 129 1.96 -4.53 -9.54
C ASN A 129 1.51 -5.87 -8.96
N SER A 130 1.03 -5.86 -7.72
CA SER A 130 0.30 -7.01 -7.18
C SER A 130 -1.07 -7.14 -7.83
N SER A 131 -1.67 -8.33 -7.70
CA SER A 131 -3.07 -8.58 -8.05
C SER A 131 -4.02 -7.54 -7.44
N ILE A 132 -3.75 -7.12 -6.20
CA ILE A 132 -4.51 -6.08 -5.50
C ILE A 132 -4.44 -4.75 -6.24
N ILE A 133 -3.24 -4.27 -6.63
CA ILE A 133 -3.16 -3.02 -7.39
C ILE A 133 -3.91 -3.14 -8.71
N THR A 134 -3.75 -4.26 -9.41
CA THR A 134 -4.41 -4.49 -10.70
C THR A 134 -5.94 -4.46 -10.57
N SER A 135 -6.51 -5.08 -9.54
CA SER A 135 -7.97 -5.07 -9.31
C SER A 135 -8.50 -3.65 -9.07
N TYR A 136 -7.81 -2.86 -8.23
CA TYR A 136 -8.17 -1.47 -7.97
C TYR A 136 -8.00 -0.55 -9.19
N VAL A 137 -7.00 -0.79 -10.03
CA VAL A 137 -6.74 0.00 -11.24
C VAL A 137 -7.73 -0.32 -12.35
N ASN A 138 -8.07 -1.59 -12.54
CA ASN A 138 -8.99 -2.04 -13.59
C ASN A 138 -10.48 -1.83 -13.24
N ASN A 139 -10.79 -1.34 -12.02
CA ASN A 139 -12.15 -1.28 -11.47
C ASN A 139 -12.84 -2.65 -11.33
N GLU A 140 -12.06 -3.74 -11.37
CA GLU A 140 -12.52 -5.08 -11.07
C GLU A 140 -12.49 -5.24 -9.55
N VAL A 141 -13.45 -4.67 -8.84
CA VAL A 141 -13.55 -4.89 -7.39
C VAL A 141 -14.03 -6.33 -7.18
N CYS A 142 -13.08 -7.22 -6.85
CA CYS A 142 -13.40 -8.53 -6.32
C CYS A 142 -13.81 -8.36 -4.86
N ASP A 143 -15.03 -8.79 -4.56
CA ASP A 143 -15.56 -8.86 -3.21
C ASP A 143 -14.62 -9.72 -2.34
N SER A 144 -14.48 -9.31 -1.10
CA SER A 144 -13.49 -9.77 -0.11
C SER A 144 -13.15 -11.27 -0.09
N GLN A 145 -11.86 -11.56 0.11
CA GLN A 145 -11.24 -12.69 0.85
C GLN A 145 -10.16 -13.43 0.04
N LEU A 146 -8.91 -12.97 0.10
CA LEU A 146 -7.71 -13.81 -0.02
C LEU A 146 -6.57 -13.13 0.76
N ILE A 147 -6.66 -13.23 2.09
CA ILE A 147 -5.46 -13.30 2.92
C ILE A 147 -5.04 -14.78 2.86
N ASP A 148 -3.74 -15.01 2.80
CA ASP A 148 -3.04 -16.30 2.64
C ASP A 148 -2.80 -16.74 1.19
N LEU A 149 -1.81 -16.11 0.55
CA LEU A 149 -0.82 -16.89 -0.19
C LEU A 149 0.55 -16.62 0.45
N GLU A 150 0.90 -17.49 1.39
CA GLU A 150 2.28 -17.75 1.78
C GLU A 150 3.13 -17.83 0.52
N VAL A 151 4.11 -16.94 0.41
CA VAL A 151 5.25 -17.19 -0.48
C VAL A 151 6.02 -18.33 0.16
N SER A 152 5.72 -19.56 -0.27
CA SER A 152 6.52 -20.73 0.06
C SER A 152 7.97 -20.45 -0.30
N ASN A 153 8.81 -20.42 0.72
CA ASN A 153 10.26 -20.49 0.60
C ASN A 153 10.62 -21.77 -0.17
N SER A 154 11.02 -21.61 -1.43
CA SER A 154 11.72 -22.64 -2.19
C SER A 154 12.99 -22.05 -2.77
N ILE A 155 13.91 -21.64 -1.89
CA ILE A 155 15.33 -21.58 -2.24
C ILE A 155 15.79 -23.04 -2.28
N GLN A 156 15.87 -23.64 -3.48
CA GLN A 156 16.78 -24.76 -3.67
C GLN A 156 18.12 -24.18 -4.12
N LEU A 157 19.02 -24.07 -3.13
CA LEU A 157 20.46 -24.10 -3.35
C LEU A 157 20.77 -25.35 -4.18
N ARG A 158 21.27 -25.16 -5.39
CA ARG A 158 22.11 -26.18 -6.02
C ARG A 158 23.52 -25.67 -5.88
N ASP A 159 24.19 -26.22 -4.88
CA ASP A 159 25.63 -26.18 -4.76
C ASP A 159 26.22 -26.81 -6.02
N THR A 160 27.10 -26.05 -6.68
CA THR A 160 28.03 -26.54 -7.67
C THR A 160 29.17 -27.20 -6.92
N ASP A 161 29.22 -28.53 -6.94
CA ASP A 161 30.47 -29.25 -6.67
C ASP A 161 30.97 -29.83 -7.99
N ASP A 162 32.00 -29.16 -8.51
CA ASP A 162 33.00 -29.78 -9.37
C ASP A 162 33.68 -30.89 -8.57
N GLU A 163 33.72 -32.12 -9.09
CA GLU A 163 34.87 -32.97 -8.81
C GLU A 163 35.23 -33.86 -10.00
N ILE A 164 36.52 -33.74 -10.31
CA ILE A 164 37.35 -34.36 -11.33
C ILE A 164 37.42 -35.89 -11.12
N ASN A 165 37.07 -36.67 -12.14
CA ASN A 165 37.93 -37.72 -12.73
C ASN A 165 37.31 -38.32 -13.99
#